data_AF-A0A8I1T760-F1
#
_entry.id   AF-A0A8I1T760-F1
#
_cell.length_a   1.000
_cell.length_b   1.000
_cell.length_c   1.000
_cell.angle_alpha   90.00
_cell.angle_beta   90.00
_cell.angle_gamma   90.00
#
_symmetry.space_group_name_H-M   'P 1'
#
loop_
_entity.id
_entity.type
_entity.pdbx_description
1 polymer ?
#
loop_
_entity_poly.entity_id
_entity_poly.type
_entity_poly.pdbx_seq_one_letter_code
_entity_poly.pdbx_strand_id
1 'polypeptide(L)'
;MTMTARPIGISVHDALVLATAPLLMIAPYLLTFNVGIGYLTFFLGASLMGVSLAGASPKRPLSLSAHAGLDWAIGIAIFSIGVLAGITGQDTLTTIFLVGFGAAHLALTASTRYSARGA
;
A
#
# COMPACT_ATOMS: atom_id res chain seq x y z
N MET A 1 2.39 -23.86 -19.52
CA MET A 1 1.85 -22.91 -18.53
C MET A 1 2.82 -22.85 -17.37
N THR A 2 3.71 -21.87 -17.33
CA THR A 2 4.52 -21.58 -16.14
C THR A 2 3.55 -21.08 -15.06
N MET A 3 3.35 -21.85 -13.99
CA MET A 3 2.69 -21.30 -12.80
C MET A 3 3.57 -20.15 -12.32
N THR A 4 3.09 -18.91 -12.42
CA THR A 4 3.73 -17.76 -11.78
C THR A 4 3.62 -17.99 -10.27
N ALA A 5 4.68 -18.55 -9.69
CA ALA A 5 4.78 -18.72 -8.25
C ALA A 5 4.74 -17.33 -7.60
N ARG A 6 3.70 -17.07 -6.80
CA ARG A 6 3.64 -15.88 -5.96
C ARG A 6 4.43 -16.16 -4.68
N PRO A 7 5.62 -15.58 -4.49
CA PRO A 7 6.54 -16.03 -3.46
C PRO A 7 6.11 -15.56 -2.06
N ILE A 8 5.48 -14.40 -1.95
CA ILE A 8 5.21 -13.75 -0.67
C ILE A 8 3.93 -14.32 -0.04
N GLY A 9 4.03 -14.85 1.17
CA GLY A 9 2.88 -15.26 1.97
C GLY A 9 2.15 -14.05 2.55
N ILE A 10 0.84 -14.16 2.76
CA ILE A 10 0.01 -13.04 3.23
C ILE A 10 0.50 -12.49 4.59
N SER A 11 0.96 -13.34 5.51
CA SER A 11 1.48 -12.88 6.80
C SER A 11 2.74 -12.01 6.67
N VAL A 12 3.59 -12.30 5.67
CA VAL A 12 4.79 -11.49 5.37
C VAL A 12 4.39 -10.19 4.68
N HIS A 13 3.42 -10.24 3.78
CA HIS A 13 2.82 -9.04 3.17
C HIS A 13 2.30 -8.09 4.25
N ASP A 14 1.45 -8.60 5.15
CA ASP A 14 0.84 -7.81 6.22
C ASP A 14 1.89 -7.18 7.14
N ALA A 15 2.93 -7.94 7.52
CA ALA A 15 4.03 -7.42 8.32
C ALA A 15 4.78 -6.28 7.61
N LEU A 16 5.07 -6.43 6.32
CA LEU A 16 5.75 -5.40 5.52
C LEU A 16 4.89 -4.15 5.35
N VAL A 17 3.59 -4.31 5.11
CA VAL A 17 2.67 -3.18 4.99
C VAL A 17 2.51 -2.48 6.34
N LEU A 18 2.38 -3.22 7.44
CA LEU A 18 2.30 -2.63 8.77
C LEU A 18 3.57 -1.85 9.15
N ALA A 19 4.74 -2.31 8.71
CA ALA A 19 6.01 -1.62 8.93
C ALA A 19 6.17 -0.36 8.07
N THR A 20 5.62 -0.35 6.85
CA THR A 20 5.83 0.74 5.88
C THR A 20 4.68 1.76 5.83
N ALA A 21 3.45 1.38 6.20
CA ALA A 21 2.30 2.27 6.19
C ALA A 21 2.46 3.53 7.08
N PRO A 22 3.09 3.48 8.27
CA PRO A 22 3.42 4.68 9.04
C PRO A 22 4.35 5.64 8.27
N LEU A 23 5.22 5.14 7.40
CA LEU A 23 6.08 6.00 6.57
C LEU A 23 5.23 6.80 5.58
N LEU A 24 4.20 6.19 4.98
CA LEU A 24 3.25 6.91 4.12
C LEU A 24 2.51 8.01 4.88
N MET A 25 2.21 7.79 6.16
CA MET A 25 1.52 8.78 7.00
C MET A 25 2.41 9.94 7.42
N ILE A 26 3.69 9.69 7.69
CA ILE A 26 4.59 10.68 8.33
C ILE A 26 5.48 11.40 7.31
N ALA A 27 6.00 10.70 6.30
CA ALA A 27 6.98 11.26 5.36
C ALA A 27 6.50 12.55 4.66
N PRO A 28 5.23 12.70 4.25
CA PRO A 28 4.75 13.94 3.64
C PRO A 28 4.91 15.17 4.53
N TYR A 29 4.78 15.03 5.84
CA TYR A 29 4.98 16.13 6.78
C TYR A 29 6.46 16.43 7.00
N LEU A 30 7.31 15.40 7.07
CA LEU A 30 8.76 15.56 7.20
C LEU A 30 9.40 16.18 5.94
N LEU A 31 8.85 15.85 4.77
CA LEU A 31 9.30 16.34 3.47
C LEU A 31 8.55 17.60 3.04
N THR A 32 7.73 18.20 3.93
CA THR A 32 7.03 19.46 3.70
C THR A 32 6.15 19.48 2.44
N PHE A 33 5.51 18.35 2.13
CA PHE A 33 4.58 18.25 1.01
C PHE A 33 3.35 19.13 1.24
N ASN A 34 2.58 19.36 0.16
CA ASN A 34 1.31 20.05 0.24
C ASN A 34 0.39 19.41 1.30
N VAL A 35 -0.27 20.25 2.11
CA VAL A 35 -1.13 19.82 3.22
C VAL A 35 -2.22 18.84 2.77
N GLY A 36 -2.82 19.06 1.60
CA GLY A 36 -3.83 18.16 1.05
C GLY A 36 -3.28 16.77 0.74
N ILE A 37 -2.05 16.71 0.21
CA ILE A 37 -1.35 15.44 -0.01
C ILE A 37 -1.08 14.76 1.32
N GLY A 38 -0.60 15.50 2.33
CA GLY A 38 -0.38 14.98 3.67
C GLY A 38 -1.62 14.31 4.28
N TYR A 39 -2.79 14.95 4.17
CA TYR A 39 -4.04 14.35 4.63
C TYR A 39 -4.40 13.08 3.84
N LEU A 40 -4.32 13.12 2.51
CA LEU A 40 -4.64 11.97 1.67
C LEU A 40 -3.75 10.76 2.01
N THR A 41 -2.44 10.97 2.09
CA THR A 41 -1.48 9.92 2.42
C THR A 41 -1.64 9.40 3.84
N PHE A 42 -2.03 10.26 4.79
CA PHE A 42 -2.34 9.84 6.15
C PHE A 42 -3.51 8.85 6.18
N PHE A 43 -4.62 9.17 5.52
CA PHE A 43 -5.78 8.28 5.45
C PHE A 43 -5.49 6.99 4.67
N LEU A 44 -4.73 7.08 3.57
CA LEU A 44 -4.32 5.89 2.80
C LEU A 44 -3.39 4.99 3.63
N GLY A 45 -2.42 5.55 4.36
CA GLY A 45 -1.55 4.79 5.25
C GLY A 45 -2.30 4.16 6.42
N ALA A 46 -3.21 4.89 7.05
CA ALA A 46 -4.09 4.33 8.09
C ALA A 46 -4.98 3.20 7.54
N SER A 47 -5.46 3.33 6.30
CA SER A 47 -6.24 2.27 5.63
C SER A 47 -5.41 1.02 5.39
N LEU A 48 -4.17 1.16 4.90
CA LEU A 48 -3.24 0.04 4.74
C LEU A 48 -2.97 -0.67 6.06
N MET A 49 -2.69 0.08 7.14
CA MET A 49 -2.53 -0.51 8.47
C MET A 49 -3.78 -1.28 8.90
N GLY A 50 -4.97 -0.72 8.68
CA GLY A 50 -6.24 -1.36 9.02
C GLY A 50 -6.45 -2.69 8.27
N VAL A 51 -6.12 -2.72 6.96
CA VAL A 51 -6.21 -3.93 6.13
C VAL A 51 -5.24 -5.00 6.63
N SER A 52 -3.99 -4.64 6.91
CA SER A 52 -2.98 -5.58 7.43
C SER A 52 -3.32 -6.10 8.83
N LEU A 53 -3.83 -5.25 9.72
CA LEU A 53 -4.30 -5.67 11.05
C LEU A 53 -5.50 -6.63 10.95
N ALA A 54 -6.41 -6.37 10.00
CA ALA A 54 -7.53 -7.27 9.73
C ALA A 54 -7.04 -8.63 9.18
N GLY A 55 -6.00 -8.65 8.34
CA GLY A 55 -5.37 -9.88 7.85
C GLY A 55 -4.71 -10.71 8.95
N ALA A 56 -4.03 -10.04 9.89
CA ALA A 56 -3.38 -10.65 11.05
C ALA A 56 -4.35 -11.10 12.16
N SER A 57 -5.60 -10.64 12.14
CA SER A 57 -6.58 -10.96 13.18
C SER A 57 -6.98 -12.45 13.15
N PRO A 58 -7.04 -13.15 14.30
CA PRO A 58 -7.52 -14.54 14.36
C PRO A 58 -8.95 -14.70 13.84
N LYS A 59 -9.77 -13.65 13.96
CA LYS A 59 -11.17 -13.65 13.50
C LYS A 59 -11.31 -13.39 12.00
N ARG A 60 -10.23 -12.97 11.31
CA ARG A 60 -10.19 -12.58 9.89
C ARG A 60 -11.49 -11.89 9.42
N PRO A 61 -11.74 -10.65 9.88
CA PRO A 61 -12.98 -9.94 9.56
C PRO A 61 -13.13 -9.61 8.07
N LEU A 62 -12.05 -9.69 7.29
CA LEU A 62 -12.05 -9.53 5.83
C LEU A 62 -11.86 -10.88 5.14
N SER A 63 -12.63 -11.12 4.08
CA SER A 63 -12.33 -12.20 3.15
C SER A 63 -11.00 -11.95 2.43
N LEU A 64 -10.32 -13.02 2.01
CA LEU A 64 -9.04 -12.91 1.28
C LEU A 64 -9.17 -12.08 -0.01
N SER A 65 -10.33 -12.15 -0.68
CA SER A 65 -10.58 -11.34 -1.88
C SER A 65 -10.79 -9.86 -1.55
N ALA A 66 -11.47 -9.54 -0.45
CA ALA A 66 -11.66 -8.15 -0.02
C ALA A 66 -10.34 -7.52 0.42
N HIS A 67 -9.50 -8.27 1.15
CA HIS A 67 -8.17 -7.83 1.54
C HIS A 67 -7.29 -7.54 0.30
N ALA A 68 -7.17 -8.51 -0.61
CA ALA A 68 -6.42 -8.31 -1.86
C ALA A 68 -6.97 -7.15 -2.71
N GLY A 69 -8.29 -7.01 -2.77
CA GLY A 69 -8.95 -5.91 -3.49
C GLY A 69 -8.60 -4.54 -2.91
N LEU A 70 -8.55 -4.43 -1.57
CA LEU A 70 -8.15 -3.20 -0.89
C LEU A 70 -6.68 -2.87 -1.13
N ASP A 71 -5.77 -3.85 -1.09
CA ASP A 71 -4.34 -3.62 -1.39
C ASP A 71 -4.14 -3.08 -2.82
N TRP A 72 -4.83 -3.68 -3.80
CA TRP A 72 -4.80 -3.19 -5.18
C TRP A 72 -5.38 -1.77 -5.29
N ALA A 73 -6.56 -1.53 -4.71
CA ALA A 73 -7.22 -0.23 -4.80
C ALA A 73 -6.38 0.88 -4.17
N ILE A 74 -5.83 0.64 -2.97
CA ILE A 74 -5.01 1.62 -2.26
C ILE A 74 -3.67 1.83 -2.99
N GLY A 75 -3.01 0.76 -3.44
CA GLY A 75 -1.78 0.87 -4.23
C GLY A 75 -1.96 1.68 -5.52
N ILE A 76 -3.04 1.42 -6.27
CA ILE A 76 -3.37 2.15 -7.49
C ILE A 76 -3.66 3.61 -7.17
N ALA A 77 -4.40 3.89 -6.09
CA ALA A 77 -4.68 5.26 -5.66
C ALA A 77 -3.40 6.02 -5.35
N ILE A 78 -2.50 5.47 -4.52
CA ILE A 78 -1.22 6.10 -4.16
C ILE A 78 -0.38 6.37 -5.41
N PHE A 79 -0.23 5.36 -6.28
CA PHE A 79 0.52 5.50 -7.52
C PHE A 79 -0.06 6.59 -8.43
N SER A 80 -1.39 6.59 -8.61
CA SER A 80 -2.09 7.55 -9.47
C SER A 80 -1.99 8.98 -8.94
N ILE A 81 -2.10 9.17 -7.61
CA ILE A 81 -1.88 10.49 -6.97
C ILE A 81 -0.45 10.97 -7.24
N GLY A 82 0.54 10.08 -7.13
CA GLY A 82 1.93 10.43 -7.45
C GLY A 82 2.13 10.85 -8.91
N VAL A 83 1.56 10.10 -9.86
CA VAL A 83 1.60 10.46 -11.29
C VAL A 83 0.91 11.80 -11.54
N LEU A 84 -0.27 12.02 -10.95
CA LEU A 84 -1.00 13.29 -11.05
C LEU A 84 -0.22 14.46 -10.44
N ALA A 85 0.47 14.24 -9.32
CA ALA A 85 1.33 15.25 -8.69
C ALA A 85 2.43 15.70 -9.67
N GLY A 86 3.07 14.76 -10.37
CA GLY A 86 4.07 15.07 -11.39
C GLY A 86 3.51 15.86 -12.58
N ILE A 87 2.33 15.46 -13.08
CA ILE A 87 1.67 16.14 -14.21
C ILE A 87 1.21 17.56 -13.84
N THR A 88 0.80 17.77 -12.58
CA THR A 88 0.29 19.06 -12.09
C THR A 88 1.39 20.00 -11.58
N GLY A 89 2.66 19.62 -11.70
CA GLY A 89 3.80 20.46 -11.32
C GLY A 89 4.05 20.56 -9.81
N GLN A 90 3.61 19.57 -9.03
CA GLN A 90 4.02 19.44 -7.63
C GLN A 90 5.53 19.15 -7.51
N ASP A 91 6.06 19.26 -6.29
CA ASP A 91 7.46 18.96 -6.00
C ASP A 91 7.87 17.58 -6.54
N THR A 92 9.08 17.51 -7.10
CA THR A 92 9.65 16.27 -7.64
C THR A 92 9.74 15.18 -6.56
N LEU A 93 10.07 15.52 -5.32
CA LEU A 93 10.10 14.59 -4.19
C LEU A 93 8.72 14.01 -3.88
N THR A 94 7.65 14.80 -4.03
CA THR A 94 6.27 14.31 -3.86
C THR A 94 5.96 13.23 -4.88
N THR A 95 6.31 13.49 -6.14
CA THR A 95 6.11 12.54 -7.25
C THR A 95 6.90 11.26 -7.02
N ILE A 96 8.21 11.37 -6.77
CA ILE A 96 9.09 10.22 -6.54
C ILE A 96 8.60 9.37 -5.38
N PHE A 97 8.24 10.01 -4.26
CA PHE A 97 7.81 9.30 -3.07
C PHE A 97 6.51 8.52 -3.31
N LEU A 98 5.48 9.17 -3.84
CA LEU A 98 4.17 8.54 -4.03
C LEU A 98 4.16 7.50 -5.15
N VAL A 99 4.80 7.79 -6.28
CA VAL A 99 4.95 6.80 -7.37
C VAL A 99 5.78 5.62 -6.89
N GLY A 100 6.90 5.87 -6.20
CA GLY A 100 7.76 4.82 -5.66
C GLY A 100 7.05 3.95 -4.63
N PHE A 101 6.37 4.56 -3.66
CA PHE A 101 5.61 3.84 -2.64
C PHE A 101 4.47 3.03 -3.28
N GLY A 102 3.66 3.66 -4.14
CA GLY A 102 2.56 3.00 -4.83
C GLY A 102 3.03 1.83 -5.69
N ALA A 103 4.10 2.02 -6.46
CA ALA A 103 4.68 0.96 -7.29
C ALA A 103 5.24 -0.20 -6.45
N ALA A 104 5.94 0.11 -5.35
CA ALA A 104 6.46 -0.90 -4.44
C ALA A 104 5.33 -1.70 -3.78
N HIS A 105 4.28 -1.03 -3.32
CA HIS A 105 3.11 -1.69 -2.75
C HIS A 105 2.39 -2.55 -3.79
N LEU A 106 2.17 -2.05 -5.01
CA LEU A 106 1.57 -2.84 -6.10
C LEU A 106 2.42 -4.05 -6.49
N ALA A 107 3.74 -3.92 -6.52
CA ALA A 107 4.65 -5.04 -6.77
C ALA A 107 4.57 -6.09 -5.66
N LEU A 108 4.49 -5.65 -4.40
CA LEU A 108 4.27 -6.51 -3.24
C LEU A 108 2.93 -7.24 -3.36
N THR A 109 1.83 -6.53 -3.63
CA THR A 109 0.48 -7.08 -3.85
C THR A 109 0.44 -8.10 -4.99
N ALA A 110 1.06 -7.79 -6.14
CA ALA A 110 1.16 -8.70 -7.27
C ALA A 110 1.94 -9.98 -6.93
N SER A 111 2.96 -9.85 -6.09
CA SER A 111 3.81 -10.95 -5.63
C SER A 111 3.19 -11.77 -4.47
N THR A 112 2.04 -11.33 -3.94
CA THR A 112 1.42 -11.91 -2.74
C THR A 112 0.46 -13.03 -3.06
N ARG A 113 0.66 -14.15 -2.37
CA ARG A 113 -0.20 -15.33 -2.41
C ARG A 113 -1.30 -15.20 -1.35
N TYR A 114 -2.45 -14.73 -1.78
CA TYR A 114 -3.67 -14.68 -0.97
C TYR A 114 -4.31 -16.07 -0.87
N SER A 115 -3.82 -16.91 0.04
CA SER A 115 -4.34 -18.27 0.25
C SER A 115 -4.32 -18.65 1.72
N ALA A 116 -5.35 -19.39 2.15
CA ALA A 116 -5.48 -19.91 3.51
C ALA A 116 -4.36 -20.90 3.91
N ARG A 117 -3.65 -21.52 2.94
CA ARG A 117 -2.52 -22.43 3.19
C ARG A 117 -1.18 -21.72 3.38
N GLY A 118 -1.13 -20.41 3.21
CA GLY A 118 0.08 -19.58 3.37
C GLY A 118 -0.03 -18.57 4.51
N ALA A 119 -0.96 -18.80 5.44
CA ALA A 119 -1.32 -17.93 6.54
C ALA A 119 -1.30 -18.70 7.86
#